data_AF-A0AAW1DGX9-F1
#
_entry.id   AF-A0AAW1DGX9-F1
#
_cell.length_a   1.000
_cell.length_b   1.000
_cell.length_c   1.000
_cell.angle_alpha   90.00
_cell.angle_beta   90.00
_cell.angle_gamma   90.00
#
_symmetry.space_group_name_H-M   'P 1'
#
loop_
_entity.id
_entity.type
_entity.pdbx_description
1 polymer ?
#
loop_
_entity_poly.entity_id
_entity_poly.type
_entity_poly.pdbx_seq_one_letter_code
_entity_poly.pdbx_strand_id
1 'polypeptide(L)'
;MQGNKNAENKRKKISESVRHYSEEYLKFGFTWSGSQDVPIPRCIVCGEKLANSAMVPAKLQRHLSTKHSCLTSKGKDYFERLLKNQEVQATCFRKSVTISDKAQIASYKVAELIALKQKPHNIAESLILPACLEIVKIMFGNEAQRDLDSIRQPLE
;
A
#
# COMPACT_ATOMS: atom_id res chain seq x y z
N MET A 1 -35.38 -4.44 -64.72
CA MET A 1 -34.91 -3.37 -63.83
C MET A 1 -34.52 -4.05 -62.51
N GLN A 2 -33.28 -4.54 -62.35
CA GLN A 2 -32.22 -3.86 -61.59
C GLN A 2 -32.82 -3.27 -60.29
N GLY A 3 -32.79 -3.93 -59.12
CA GLY A 3 -31.62 -4.37 -58.37
C GLY A 3 -31.15 -3.24 -57.46
N ASN A 4 -31.30 -3.33 -56.13
CA ASN A 4 -30.16 -3.54 -55.21
C ASN A 4 -30.60 -3.53 -53.72
N LYS A 5 -29.91 -4.39 -52.97
CA LYS A 5 -29.92 -4.57 -51.51
C LYS A 5 -28.96 -3.58 -50.83
N ASN A 6 -29.02 -3.52 -49.50
CA ASN A 6 -27.96 -3.20 -48.52
C ASN A 6 -28.31 -2.03 -47.58
N ALA A 7 -27.92 -2.02 -46.32
CA ALA A 7 -27.29 -3.04 -45.49
C ALA A 7 -27.45 -2.60 -44.03
N GLU A 8 -27.72 -3.57 -43.16
CA GLU A 8 -27.76 -3.39 -41.71
C GLU A 8 -26.35 -3.05 -41.19
N ASN A 9 -26.29 -1.94 -40.45
CA ASN A 9 -25.07 -1.36 -39.93
C ASN A 9 -24.56 -2.18 -38.74
N LYS A 10 -23.74 -3.20 -39.00
CA LYS A 10 -23.02 -3.96 -37.97
C LYS A 10 -21.95 -3.07 -37.31
N ARG A 11 -22.26 -2.50 -36.14
CA ARG A 11 -21.26 -1.98 -35.20
C ARG A 11 -20.32 -3.12 -34.82
N LYS A 12 -19.12 -3.15 -35.41
CA LYS A 12 -18.03 -4.05 -34.99
C LYS A 12 -17.67 -3.72 -33.54
N LYS A 13 -18.02 -4.62 -32.62
CA LYS A 13 -17.51 -4.64 -31.25
C LYS A 13 -16.01 -4.91 -31.35
N ILE A 14 -15.19 -3.87 -31.28
CA ILE A 14 -13.73 -4.02 -31.17
C ILE A 14 -13.51 -4.77 -29.86
N SER A 15 -13.00 -6.00 -29.94
CA SER A 15 -12.44 -6.66 -28.76
C SER A 15 -11.32 -5.76 -28.26
N GLU A 16 -11.50 -5.12 -27.11
CA GLU A 16 -10.46 -4.29 -26.51
C GLU A 16 -9.26 -5.19 -26.23
N SER A 17 -8.25 -5.13 -27.11
CA SER A 17 -6.99 -5.78 -26.83
C SER A 17 -6.37 -5.09 -25.62
N VAL A 18 -6.06 -5.88 -24.60
CA VAL A 18 -5.45 -5.37 -23.38
C VAL A 18 -4.04 -4.91 -23.71
N ARG A 19 -3.75 -3.65 -23.42
CA ARG A 19 -2.44 -3.03 -23.65
C ARG A 19 -1.51 -3.41 -22.52
N HIS A 20 -0.31 -3.86 -22.87
CA HIS A 20 0.74 -4.14 -21.90
C HIS A 20 1.51 -2.86 -21.57
N TYR A 21 2.05 -2.81 -20.36
CA TYR A 21 2.89 -1.70 -19.95
C TYR A 21 4.26 -1.76 -20.62
N SER A 22 4.78 -0.59 -21.01
CA SER A 22 6.15 -0.40 -21.49
C SER A 22 6.89 0.52 -20.54
N GLU A 23 8.14 0.20 -20.19
CA GLU A 23 8.97 1.04 -19.34
C GLU A 23 9.21 2.45 -19.91
N GLU A 24 9.10 2.59 -21.24
CA GLU A 24 9.17 3.90 -21.91
C GLU A 24 8.05 4.85 -21.48
N TYR A 25 6.96 4.35 -20.90
CA TYR A 25 5.87 5.19 -20.40
C TYR A 25 6.24 5.95 -19.13
N LEU A 26 7.35 5.58 -18.50
CA LEU A 26 7.90 6.28 -17.35
C LEU A 26 8.30 7.72 -17.67
N LYS A 27 8.73 8.01 -18.92
CA LYS A 27 9.03 9.39 -19.36
C LYS A 27 7.80 10.30 -19.40
N PHE A 28 6.60 9.71 -19.43
CA PHE A 28 5.34 10.45 -19.30
C PHE A 28 4.86 10.53 -17.83
N GLY A 29 5.66 10.04 -16.88
CA GLY A 29 5.32 10.01 -15.47
C GLY A 29 4.32 8.93 -15.08
N PHE A 30 4.28 7.81 -15.83
CA PHE A 30 3.38 6.69 -15.55
C PHE A 30 4.13 5.44 -15.09
N THR A 31 3.51 4.72 -14.16
CA THR A 31 3.83 3.34 -13.79
C THR A 31 2.56 2.50 -13.98
N TRP A 32 2.55 1.24 -13.55
CA TRP A 32 1.37 0.38 -13.59
C TRP A 32 1.11 -0.30 -12.25
N SER A 33 -0.10 -0.84 -12.11
CA SER A 33 -0.54 -1.66 -10.98
C SER A 33 -1.52 -2.73 -11.47
N GLY A 34 -1.83 -3.74 -10.67
CA GLY A 34 -2.71 -4.85 -11.05
C GLY A 34 -1.93 -6.08 -11.50
N SER A 35 -2.56 -6.95 -12.30
CA SER A 35 -1.91 -8.12 -12.89
C SER A 35 -1.14 -7.75 -14.16
N GLN A 36 -0.15 -8.57 -14.52
CA GLN A 36 0.65 -8.37 -15.72
C GLN A 36 -0.19 -8.48 -17.00
N ASP A 37 -1.23 -9.30 -16.99
CA ASP A 37 -2.16 -9.50 -18.11
C ASP A 37 -3.11 -8.31 -18.29
N VAL A 38 -3.45 -7.59 -17.21
CA VAL A 38 -4.36 -6.45 -17.22
C VAL A 38 -3.78 -5.29 -16.42
N PRO A 39 -2.70 -4.66 -16.93
CA PRO A 39 -2.04 -3.60 -16.20
C PRO A 39 -2.89 -2.33 -16.23
N ILE A 40 -2.99 -1.71 -15.05
CA ILE A 40 -3.70 -0.46 -14.83
C ILE A 40 -2.66 0.67 -14.76
N PRO A 41 -2.61 1.58 -15.75
CA PRO A 41 -1.69 2.70 -15.74
C PRO A 41 -2.00 3.64 -14.58
N ARG A 42 -0.98 4.03 -13.82
CA ARG A 42 -1.07 4.95 -12.69
C ARG A 42 -0.09 6.10 -12.87
N CYS A 43 -0.57 7.34 -12.76
CA CYS A 43 0.30 8.51 -12.74
C CYS A 43 1.11 8.54 -11.45
N ILE A 44 2.43 8.76 -11.55
CA ILE A 44 3.33 8.83 -10.40
C ILE A 44 3.14 10.14 -9.63
N VAL A 45 2.77 11.23 -10.31
CA VAL A 45 2.67 12.56 -9.71
C VAL A 45 1.40 12.71 -8.86
N CYS A 46 0.23 12.39 -9.42
CA CYS A 46 -1.06 12.54 -8.72
C CYS A 46 -1.66 11.24 -8.21
N GLY A 47 -1.11 10.08 -8.57
CA GLY A 47 -1.66 8.78 -8.19
C GLY A 47 -2.91 8.35 -8.97
N GLU A 48 -3.40 9.15 -9.93
CA GLU A 48 -4.60 8.83 -10.72
C GLU A 48 -4.39 7.54 -11.53
N LYS A 49 -5.36 6.62 -11.43
CA LYS A 49 -5.39 5.38 -12.22
C LYS A 49 -6.27 5.60 -13.45
N LEU A 50 -5.73 5.31 -14.64
CA LEU A 50 -6.48 5.40 -15.89
C LEU A 50 -6.91 4.01 -16.35
N ALA A 51 -7.91 3.96 -17.24
CA ALA A 51 -8.29 2.71 -17.90
C ALA A 51 -7.13 2.17 -18.75
N ASN A 52 -7.06 0.85 -18.95
CA ASN A 52 -6.05 0.23 -19.80
C ASN A 52 -6.08 0.78 -21.25
N SER A 53 -7.27 1.06 -21.79
CA SER A 53 -7.45 1.70 -23.10
C SER A 53 -6.89 3.13 -23.19
N ALA A 54 -6.54 3.73 -22.05
CA ALA A 54 -5.84 5.01 -21.96
C ALA A 54 -4.30 4.87 -21.96
N MET A 55 -3.77 3.65 -21.86
CA MET A 55 -2.33 3.33 -21.88
C MET A 55 -1.75 3.41 -23.30
N VAL A 56 -1.91 4.57 -23.93
CA VAL A 56 -1.35 4.94 -25.23
C VAL A 56 -0.52 6.20 -25.06
N PRO A 57 0.68 6.30 -25.67
CA PRO A 57 1.63 7.39 -25.43
C PRO A 57 1.01 8.79 -25.51
N ALA A 58 0.21 9.06 -26.55
CA ALA A 58 -0.43 10.36 -26.74
C ALA A 58 -1.40 10.72 -25.59
N LYS A 59 -2.13 9.75 -25.02
CA LYS A 59 -3.04 10.01 -23.89
C LYS A 59 -2.28 10.20 -22.58
N LEU A 60 -1.21 9.45 -22.35
CA LEU A 60 -0.34 9.60 -21.18
C LEU A 60 0.39 10.96 -21.20
N GLN A 61 0.97 11.33 -22.35
CA GLN A 61 1.61 12.63 -22.54
C GLN A 61 0.62 13.78 -22.37
N ARG A 62 -0.61 13.65 -22.91
CA ARG A 62 -1.67 14.64 -22.70
C ARG A 62 -2.04 14.78 -21.22
N HIS A 63 -2.12 13.67 -20.48
CA HIS A 63 -2.36 13.75 -19.04
C HIS A 63 -1.24 14.55 -18.34
N LEU A 64 0.03 14.24 -18.64
CA LEU A 64 1.17 14.98 -18.10
C LEU A 64 1.10 16.47 -18.44
N SER A 65 0.86 16.84 -19.70
CA SER A 65 0.86 18.24 -20.12
C SER A 65 -0.33 19.04 -19.59
N THR A 66 -1.50 18.41 -19.42
CA THR A 66 -2.73 19.09 -18.97
C THR A 66 -2.87 19.16 -17.45
N LYS A 67 -2.50 18.09 -16.73
CA LYS A 67 -2.61 18.02 -15.26
C LYS A 67 -1.34 18.48 -14.55
N HIS A 68 -0.19 18.34 -15.21
CA HIS A 68 1.14 18.56 -14.62
C HIS A 68 2.04 19.33 -15.59
N SER A 69 1.53 20.43 -16.15
CA SER A 69 2.23 21.25 -17.15
C SER A 69 3.65 21.64 -16.71
N CYS A 70 3.84 21.96 -15.43
CA CYS A 70 5.13 22.29 -14.81
C CYS A 70 6.18 21.16 -14.85
N LEU A 71 5.77 19.92 -15.08
CA LEU A 71 6.63 18.73 -15.12
C LEU A 71 6.87 18.21 -16.54
N THR A 72 6.31 18.85 -17.56
CA THR A 72 6.40 18.40 -18.97
C THR A 72 7.84 18.42 -19.50
N SER A 73 8.71 19.29 -18.96
CA SER A 73 10.13 19.37 -19.32
C SER A 73 11.01 18.34 -18.58
N LYS A 74 10.46 17.59 -17.62
CA LYS A 74 11.22 16.61 -16.85
C LYS A 74 11.36 15.31 -17.64
N GLY A 75 12.56 14.73 -17.57
CA GLY A 75 12.86 13.44 -18.20
C GLY A 75 12.51 12.23 -17.33
N LYS A 76 12.81 11.04 -17.87
CA LYS A 76 12.58 9.75 -17.21
C LYS A 76 13.24 9.66 -15.82
N ASP A 77 14.48 10.12 -15.69
CA ASP A 77 15.27 10.06 -14.44
C ASP A 77 14.57 10.76 -13.27
N TYR A 78 13.84 11.85 -13.55
CA TYR A 78 13.07 12.55 -12.52
C TYR A 78 11.95 11.65 -11.97
N PHE A 79 11.21 10.99 -12.86
CA PHE A 79 10.09 10.12 -12.49
C PHE A 79 10.57 8.81 -11.86
N GLU A 80 11.71 8.27 -12.27
CA GLU A 80 12.36 7.12 -11.60
C GLU A 80 12.68 7.43 -10.15
N ARG A 81 13.36 8.56 -9.89
CA ARG A 81 13.67 9.00 -8.53
C ARG A 81 12.42 9.27 -7.72
N LEU A 82 11.39 9.88 -8.32
CA LEU A 82 10.12 10.13 -7.65
C LEU A 82 9.44 8.82 -7.23
N LEU A 83 9.42 7.82 -8.12
CA LEU A 83 8.85 6.50 -7.83
C LEU A 83 9.60 5.81 -6.68
N LYS A 84 10.94 5.81 -6.73
CA LYS A 84 11.77 5.24 -5.65
C LYS A 84 11.53 5.93 -4.31
N ASN A 85 11.41 7.26 -4.31
CA ASN A 85 11.10 8.02 -3.10
C ASN A 85 9.74 7.64 -2.51
N GLN A 86 8.72 7.40 -3.35
CA GLN A 86 7.41 6.94 -2.89
C GLN A 86 7.46 5.56 -2.23
N GLU A 87 8.27 4.63 -2.75
CA GLU A 87 8.44 3.29 -2.14
C GLU A 87 9.10 3.36 -0.75
N VAL A 88 10.12 4.22 -0.62
CA VAL A 88 10.77 4.47 0.68
C VAL A 88 9.79 5.08 1.67
N GLN A 89 9.02 6.10 1.24
CA GLN A 89 8.00 6.72 2.08
C GLN A 89 6.91 5.74 2.49
N ALA A 90 6.41 4.92 1.55
CA ALA A 90 5.42 3.89 1.84
C ALA A 90 5.93 2.87 2.86
N THR A 91 7.20 2.47 2.76
CA THR A 91 7.84 1.56 3.72
C THR A 91 7.93 2.18 5.10
N CYS A 92 8.36 3.43 5.20
CA CYS A 92 8.41 4.17 6.46
C CYS A 92 7.02 4.28 7.10
N PHE A 93 6.02 4.66 6.31
CA PHE A 93 4.64 4.78 6.77
C PHE A 93 4.07 3.45 7.28
N ARG A 94 4.29 2.35 6.53
CA ARG A 94 3.88 0.99 6.96
C ARG A 94 4.47 0.64 8.31
N LYS A 95 5.76 0.87 8.52
CA LYS A 95 6.41 0.62 9.82
C LYS A 95 5.73 1.42 10.94
N SER A 96 5.49 2.71 10.72
CA SER A 96 4.82 3.57 11.70
C SER A 96 3.42 3.06 12.07
N VAL A 97 2.61 2.67 11.08
CA VAL A 97 1.26 2.14 11.32
C VAL A 97 1.31 0.80 12.03
N THR A 98 2.21 -0.11 11.64
CA THR A 98 2.32 -1.42 12.31
C THR A 98 2.71 -1.32 13.79
N ILE A 99 3.49 -0.31 14.17
CA ILE A 99 3.81 -0.04 15.59
C ILE A 99 2.56 0.43 16.34
N SER A 100 1.77 1.31 15.71
CA SER A 100 0.49 1.76 16.26
C SER A 100 -0.48 0.60 16.47
N ASP A 101 -0.62 -0.30 15.48
CA ASP A 101 -1.50 -1.46 15.56
C ASP A 101 -1.08 -2.39 16.72
N LYS A 102 0.23 -2.68 16.83
CA LYS A 102 0.78 -3.46 17.95
C LYS A 102 0.51 -2.80 19.30
N ALA A 103 0.72 -1.50 19.43
CA ALA A 103 0.48 -0.76 20.66
C ALA A 103 -1.01 -0.76 21.05
N GLN A 104 -1.91 -0.68 20.06
CA GLN A 104 -3.36 -0.79 20.28
C GLN A 104 -3.74 -2.20 20.75
N ILE A 105 -3.22 -3.26 20.11
CA ILE A 105 -3.45 -4.66 20.52
C ILE A 105 -2.93 -4.90 21.94
N ALA A 106 -1.74 -4.39 22.25
CA ALA A 106 -1.16 -4.49 23.60
C ALA A 106 -2.02 -3.79 24.64
N SER A 107 -2.47 -2.56 24.37
CA SER A 107 -3.34 -1.79 25.27
C SER A 107 -4.66 -2.52 25.54
N TYR A 108 -5.27 -3.08 24.49
CA TYR A 108 -6.48 -3.88 24.61
C TYR A 108 -6.26 -5.13 25.48
N LYS A 109 -5.16 -5.86 25.25
CA LYS A 109 -4.80 -7.06 26.03
C LYS A 109 -4.55 -6.76 27.50
N VAL A 110 -3.91 -5.64 27.80
CA VAL A 110 -3.73 -5.18 29.19
C VAL A 110 -5.08 -4.88 29.84
N ALA A 111 -5.98 -4.17 29.15
CA ALA A 111 -7.31 -3.89 29.65
C ALA A 111 -8.13 -5.18 29.92
N GLU A 112 -8.04 -6.16 29.02
CA GLU A 112 -8.65 -7.49 29.19
C GLU A 112 -8.12 -8.20 30.46
N LEU A 113 -6.80 -8.21 30.67
CA LEU A 113 -6.19 -8.79 31.87
C LEU A 113 -6.66 -8.11 33.16
N ILE A 114 -6.78 -6.78 33.15
CA ILE A 114 -7.29 -6.00 34.28
C ILE A 114 -8.75 -6.36 34.58
N ALA A 115 -9.59 -6.40 33.54
CA ALA A 115 -11.02 -6.71 33.68
C ALA A 115 -11.25 -8.12 34.23
N LEU A 116 -10.48 -9.10 33.77
CA LEU A 116 -10.59 -10.50 34.23
C LEU A 116 -10.18 -10.68 35.69
N LYS A 117 -9.24 -9.87 36.21
CA LYS A 117 -8.72 -10.03 37.56
C LYS A 117 -9.69 -9.54 38.65
N GLN A 118 -10.68 -8.70 38.32
CA GLN A 118 -11.79 -8.24 39.19
C GLN A 118 -11.41 -7.81 40.63
N LYS A 119 -10.14 -7.50 40.90
CA LYS A 119 -9.61 -7.15 42.22
C LYS A 119 -9.12 -5.70 42.25
N PRO A 120 -9.14 -5.04 43.42
CA PRO A 120 -8.56 -3.71 43.57
C PRO A 120 -7.07 -3.70 43.19
N HIS A 121 -6.60 -2.56 42.70
CA HIS A 121 -5.27 -2.30 42.13
C HIS A 121 -4.08 -2.49 43.11
N ASN A 122 -4.29 -3.10 44.27
CA ASN A 122 -3.27 -3.27 45.31
C ASN A 122 -2.35 -4.49 45.10
N ILE A 123 -2.61 -5.34 44.10
CA ILE A 123 -1.75 -6.49 43.78
C ILE A 123 -0.86 -6.19 42.58
N ALA A 124 0.10 -5.29 42.80
CA ALA A 124 1.03 -4.79 41.79
C ALA A 124 1.74 -5.93 41.04
N GLU A 125 2.33 -6.90 41.75
CA GLU A 125 3.07 -8.01 41.11
C GLU A 125 2.18 -8.94 40.28
N SER A 126 0.94 -9.20 40.72
CA SER A 126 0.07 -10.19 40.05
C SER A 126 -0.54 -9.72 38.72
N LEU A 127 -0.54 -8.40 38.49
CA LEU A 127 -1.22 -7.78 37.35
C LEU A 127 -0.25 -6.99 36.48
N ILE A 128 0.69 -6.23 37.08
CA ILE A 128 1.66 -5.44 36.33
C ILE A 128 2.62 -6.37 35.57
N LEU A 129 3.08 -7.46 36.20
CA LEU A 129 4.04 -8.36 35.55
C LEU A 129 3.44 -9.09 34.33
N PRO A 130 2.26 -9.75 34.40
CA PRO A 130 1.64 -10.33 33.20
C PRO A 130 1.31 -9.30 32.12
N ALA A 131 0.89 -8.09 32.51
CA ALA A 131 0.65 -7.00 31.56
C ALA A 131 1.95 -6.60 30.82
N CYS A 132 3.06 -6.43 31.55
CA CYS A 132 4.36 -6.12 30.96
C CYS A 132 4.87 -7.22 30.02
N LEU A 133 4.75 -8.50 30.40
CA LEU A 133 5.13 -9.63 29.54
C LEU A 133 4.32 -9.63 28.24
N GLU A 134 3.01 -9.42 28.32
CA GLU A 134 2.14 -9.41 27.14
C GLU A 134 2.42 -8.20 26.22
N ILE A 135 2.71 -7.02 26.79
CA ILE A 135 3.16 -5.86 26.01
C ILE A 135 4.46 -6.17 25.28
N VAL A 136 5.47 -6.71 25.98
CA VAL A 136 6.79 -7.00 25.40
C VAL A 136 6.66 -8.03 24.27
N LYS A 137 5.84 -9.06 24.49
CA LYS A 137 5.53 -10.08 23.49
C LYS A 137 4.90 -9.50 22.23
N ILE A 138 3.91 -8.61 22.37
CA ILE A 138 3.19 -8.03 21.22
C ILE A 138 4.07 -7.03 20.47
N MET A 139 4.83 -6.20 21.19
CA MET A 139 5.67 -5.15 20.61
C MET A 139 6.92 -5.73 19.96
N PHE A 140 7.66 -6.55 20.71
CA PHE A 140 9.01 -7.01 20.38
C PHE A 140 9.11 -8.50 20.01
N GLY A 141 8.04 -9.27 20.24
CA GLY A 141 7.99 -10.70 19.90
C GLY A 141 8.27 -11.64 21.08
N ASN A 142 8.06 -12.94 20.84
CA ASN A 142 8.18 -13.98 21.86
C ASN A 142 9.61 -14.16 22.39
N GLU A 143 10.63 -13.82 21.61
CA GLU A 143 12.04 -13.88 22.03
C GLU A 143 12.31 -12.88 23.16
N ALA A 144 11.98 -11.61 22.94
CA ALA A 144 12.14 -10.56 23.94
C ALA A 144 11.34 -10.84 25.23
N GLN A 145 10.17 -11.45 25.13
CA GLN A 145 9.38 -11.84 26.30
C GLN A 145 10.06 -12.97 27.11
N ARG A 146 10.71 -13.93 26.44
CA ARG A 146 11.48 -14.99 27.10
C ARG A 146 12.73 -14.46 27.79
N ASP A 147 13.42 -13.51 27.17
CA ASP A 147 14.58 -12.85 27.78
C ASP A 147 14.17 -12.10 29.05
N LEU A 148 13.05 -11.37 28.99
CA LEU A 148 12.50 -10.67 30.15
C LEU A 148 12.09 -11.63 31.28
N ASP A 149 11.49 -12.77 30.96
CA ASP A 149 11.14 -13.80 31.95
C ASP A 149 12.38 -14.54 32.49
N SER A 150 13.48 -14.59 31.74
CA SER A 150 14.74 -15.25 32.16
C SER A 150 15.58 -14.40 33.12
N ILE A 151 15.46 -13.06 33.06
CA ILE A 151 16.09 -12.13 34.02
C ILE A 151 15.55 -12.34 35.46
N ARG A 152 14.43 -13.05 35.60
CA ARG A 152 13.72 -13.35 36.86
C ARG A 152 14.45 -14.31 37.82
N GLN A 153 15.71 -14.69 37.61
CA GLN A 153 16.41 -15.50 38.62
C GLN A 153 16.48 -14.75 39.97
N PRO A 154 16.31 -15.44 41.11
CA PRO A 154 15.88 -14.80 42.35
C PRO A 154 16.94 -13.84 42.89
N LEU A 155 16.48 -12.69 43.38
CA LEU A 155 17.21 -11.95 44.40
C LEU A 155 17.16 -12.81 45.68
N GLU A 156 18.21 -13.61 45.92
CA GLU A 156 18.56 -14.10 47.26
C GLU A 156 19.24 -13.00 48.07
#